data_AF-A0AAV1KYM4-F1
#
_entry.id   AF-A0AAV1KYM4-F1
#
_cell.length_a   1.000
_cell.length_b   1.000
_cell.length_c   1.000
_cell.angle_alpha   90.00
_cell.angle_beta   90.00
_cell.angle_gamma   90.00
#
_symmetry.space_group_name_H-M   'P 1'
#
loop_
_entity.id
_entity.type
_entity.pdbx_description
1 polymer ?
#
loop_
_entity_poly.entity_id
_entity_poly.type
_entity_poly.pdbx_seq_one_letter_code
_entity_poly.pdbx_strand_id
1 'polypeptide(L)'
;MRVSALVLLSALAAVSSVSGYNILCMFPIPSRSHSLLAKGIVNVLLEAGHQVTWVTPFPEKSSHKNLKQIEVSTTRDLVACKLLTLKLK
;
A
#
# COMPACT_ATOMS: atom_id res chain seq x y z
N MET A 1 -46.25 2.09 4.81
CA MET A 1 -45.18 2.37 5.81
C MET A 1 -44.30 1.14 6.11
N ARG A 2 -44.86 -0.04 6.42
CA ARG A 2 -44.08 -1.24 6.76
C ARG A 2 -43.18 -1.77 5.63
N VAL A 3 -43.67 -1.82 4.39
CA VAL A 3 -42.89 -2.31 3.23
C VAL A 3 -41.74 -1.37 2.89
N SER A 4 -41.99 -0.05 2.89
CA SER A 4 -40.95 0.97 2.64
C SER A 4 -39.81 0.93 3.65
N ALA A 5 -40.11 0.67 4.93
CA ALA A 5 -39.10 0.51 5.97
C ALA A 5 -38.25 -0.76 5.77
N LEU A 6 -38.86 -1.83 5.27
CA LEU A 6 -38.18 -3.11 5.00
C LEU A 6 -37.21 -2.99 3.81
N VAL A 7 -37.60 -2.23 2.77
CA VAL A 7 -36.71 -1.93 1.63
C VAL A 7 -35.51 -1.08 2.07
N LEU A 8 -35.73 -0.06 2.90
CA LEU A 8 -34.66 0.78 3.45
C LEU A 8 -33.67 -0.02 4.30
N LEU A 9 -34.17 -0.92 5.15
CA LEU A 9 -33.33 -1.77 6.01
C LEU A 9 -32.50 -2.77 5.18
N SER A 10 -33.10 -3.35 4.14
CA SER A 10 -32.41 -4.24 3.19
C SER A 10 -31.29 -3.51 2.43
N ALA A 11 -31.55 -2.28 1.96
CA ALA A 11 -30.55 -1.47 1.27
C ALA A 11 -29.36 -1.13 2.19
N LEU A 12 -29.62 -0.79 3.46
CA LEU A 12 -28.57 -0.44 4.42
C LEU A 12 -27.69 -1.64 4.80
N ALA A 13 -28.28 -2.84 4.89
CA ALA A 13 -27.56 -4.09 5.11
C ALA A 13 -26.65 -4.47 3.93
N ALA A 14 -27.07 -4.17 2.69
CA ALA A 14 -26.25 -4.42 1.50
C ALA A 14 -25.01 -3.53 1.46
N VAL A 15 -25.13 -2.25 1.84
CA VAL A 15 -24.00 -1.30 1.85
C VAL A 15 -22.99 -1.60 2.97
N SER A 16 -23.43 -2.20 4.08
CA SER A 16 -22.54 -2.56 5.20
C SER A 16 -21.68 -3.80 4.93
N SER A 17 -21.94 -4.53 3.83
CA SER A 17 -21.18 -5.73 3.44
C SER A 17 -19.97 -5.41 2.54
N VAL A 18 -19.60 -4.14 2.40
CA VAL A 18 -18.41 -3.72 1.64
C VAL A 18 -17.14 -4.06 2.43
N SER A 19 -16.36 -5.01 1.91
CA SER A 19 -14.98 -5.23 2.34
C SER A 19 -14.08 -4.19 1.65
N GLY A 20 -13.40 -3.35 2.43
CA GLY A 20 -12.45 -2.39 1.87
C GLY A 20 -11.28 -3.12 1.19
N TYR A 21 -11.05 -2.83 -0.09
CA TYR A 21 -9.95 -3.43 -0.87
C TYR A 21 -8.59 -3.13 -0.22
N ASN A 22 -7.76 -4.16 -0.04
CA ASN A 22 -6.37 -4.03 0.39
C ASN A 22 -5.49 -3.72 -0.82
N ILE A 23 -4.92 -2.52 -0.87
CA ILE A 23 -4.11 -2.06 -2.00
C ILE A 23 -2.64 -2.45 -1.75
N LEU A 24 -2.04 -3.18 -2.69
CA LEU A 24 -0.62 -3.52 -2.66
C LEU A 24 0.17 -2.50 -3.47
N CYS A 25 1.06 -1.76 -2.81
CA CYS A 25 2.02 -0.85 -3.42
C CYS A 25 3.40 -1.52 -3.44
N MET A 26 3.95 -1.74 -4.64
CA MET A 26 5.30 -2.27 -4.84
C MET A 26 5.96 -1.57 -6.03
N PHE A 27 7.22 -1.18 -5.87
CA PHE A 27 7.99 -0.52 -6.92
C PHE A 27 9.23 -1.36 -7.24
N PRO A 28 9.51 -1.64 -8.52
CA PRO A 28 10.54 -2.62 -8.90
C PRO A 28 11.97 -2.12 -8.68
N ILE A 29 12.17 -0.80 -8.58
CA ILE A 29 13.51 -0.21 -8.47
C ILE A 29 13.78 0.14 -7.00
N PRO A 30 14.77 -0.49 -6.36
CA PRO A 30 15.11 -0.23 -4.96
C PRO A 30 15.98 1.03 -4.80
N SER A 31 15.51 2.17 -5.35
CA SER A 31 16.17 3.48 -5.23
C SER A 31 15.37 4.43 -4.32
N ARG A 32 16.07 5.36 -3.67
CA ARG A 32 15.43 6.36 -2.80
C ARG A 32 14.44 7.24 -3.56
N SER A 33 14.73 7.59 -4.81
CA SER A 33 13.84 8.40 -5.65
C SER A 33 12.50 7.68 -5.91
N HIS A 34 12.53 6.39 -6.25
CA HIS A 34 11.31 5.61 -6.44
C HIS A 34 10.55 5.39 -5.14
N SER A 35 11.23 5.21 -4.01
CA SER A 35 10.55 5.12 -2.72
C SER A 35 9.88 6.42 -2.30
N LEU A 36 10.41 7.58 -2.68
CA LEU A 36 9.76 8.86 -2.43
C LEU A 36 8.50 9.05 -3.29
N LEU A 37 8.57 8.68 -4.57
CA LEU A 37 7.39 8.63 -5.45
C LEU A 37 6.31 7.71 -4.86
N ALA A 38 6.72 6.50 -4.46
CA ALA A 38 5.85 5.50 -3.86
C ALA A 38 5.14 6.03 -2.61
N LYS A 39 5.89 6.73 -1.75
CA LYS A 39 5.35 7.35 -0.54
C LYS A 39 4.27 8.38 -0.87
N GLY A 40 4.46 9.21 -1.90
CA GLY A 40 3.44 10.16 -2.34
C GLY A 40 2.11 9.48 -2.67
N ILE A 41 2.16 8.35 -3.37
CA ILE A 41 0.97 7.56 -3.71
C ILE A 41 0.37 6.90 -2.47
N VAL A 42 1.19 6.25 -1.63
CA VAL A 42 0.75 5.56 -0.43
C VAL A 42 0.06 6.51 0.54
N ASN A 43 0.60 7.72 0.75
CA ASN A 43 0.00 8.71 1.64
C ASN A 43 -1.39 9.13 1.19
N VAL A 44 -1.58 9.42 -0.11
CA VAL A 44 -2.90 9.79 -0.65
C VAL A 44 -3.92 8.67 -0.48
N LEU A 45 -3.51 7.41 -0.68
CA LEU A 45 -4.38 6.26 -0.48
C LEU A 45 -4.79 6.08 0.99
N LEU A 46 -3.84 6.27 1.91
CA LEU A 46 -4.08 6.22 3.35
C LEU A 46 -4.98 7.37 3.82
N GLU A 47 -4.77 8.58 3.33
CA GLU A 47 -5.62 9.76 3.60
C GLU A 47 -7.04 9.56 3.08
N ALA A 48 -7.19 8.86 1.95
CA ALA A 48 -8.48 8.44 1.42
C ALA A 48 -9.13 7.27 2.22
N GLY A 49 -8.51 6.79 3.29
CA GLY A 49 -9.05 5.74 4.17
C GLY A 49 -8.87 4.31 3.65
N HIS A 50 -8.01 4.09 2.64
CA HIS A 50 -7.75 2.75 2.12
C HIS A 50 -6.74 1.99 3.01
N GLN A 51 -6.86 0.66 3.02
CA GLN A 51 -5.86 -0.22 3.60
C GLN A 51 -4.74 -0.45 2.59
N VAL A 52 -3.52 -0.07 2.93
CA VAL A 52 -2.37 -0.13 2.03
C VAL A 52 -1.30 -1.04 2.60
N THR A 53 -0.87 -2.01 1.80
CA THR A 53 0.35 -2.79 2.05
C THR A 53 1.45 -2.28 1.14
N TRP A 54 2.52 -1.71 1.71
CA TRP A 54 3.63 -1.15 0.97
C TRP A 54 4.89 -1.99 1.13
N VAL A 55 5.36 -2.58 0.03
CA VAL A 55 6.64 -3.30 -0.03
C VAL A 55 7.73 -2.29 -0.37
N THR A 56 8.68 -2.09 0.55
CA THR A 56 9.73 -1.07 0.39
C THR A 56 11.09 -1.53 0.93
N PRO A 57 12.20 -1.25 0.21
CA PRO A 57 13.55 -1.43 0.73
C PRO A 57 13.95 -0.33 1.72
N PHE A 58 13.13 0.71 1.86
CA PHE A 58 13.32 1.83 2.77
C PHE A 58 12.07 1.98 3.65
N PRO A 59 11.93 1.16 4.70
CA PRO A 59 10.79 1.27 5.62
C PRO A 59 10.84 2.60 6.37
N GLU A 60 9.67 3.15 6.66
CA GLU A 60 9.49 4.37 7.42
C GLU A 60 8.78 4.10 8.74
N LYS A 61 9.15 4.84 9.78
CA LYS A 61 8.45 4.85 11.06
C LYS A 61 7.13 5.62 10.92
N SER A 62 6.15 5.00 10.30
CA SER A 62 4.79 5.53 10.22
C SER A 62 3.89 4.86 11.25
N SER A 63 3.05 5.65 11.92
CA SER A 63 2.08 5.18 12.93
C SER A 63 0.66 4.98 12.32
N HIS A 64 0.54 5.03 10.99
CA HIS A 64 -0.76 4.97 10.34
C HIS A 64 -1.38 3.56 10.49
N LYS A 65 -2.53 3.46 11.15
CA LYS A 65 -3.20 2.19 11.48
C LYS A 65 -3.53 1.34 10.24
N ASN A 66 -3.68 1.97 9.08
CA ASN A 66 -4.06 1.31 7.82
C ASN A 66 -2.88 1.03 6.89
N LEU A 67 -1.65 1.29 7.36
CA LEU A 67 -0.43 1.03 6.61
C LEU A 67 0.27 -0.21 7.15
N LYS A 68 0.44 -1.21 6.28
CA LYS A 68 1.32 -2.34 6.52
C LYS A 68 2.57 -2.19 5.66
N GLN A 69 3.75 -2.17 6.26
CA GLN A 69 5.01 -2.12 5.50
C GLN A 69 5.69 -3.48 5.50
N ILE A 70 6.15 -3.92 4.34
CA ILE A 70 6.97 -5.11 4.17
C ILE A 70 8.37 -4.64 3.78
N GLU A 71 9.31 -4.84 4.70
CA GLU A 71 10.71 -4.48 4.49
C GLU A 71 11.38 -5.47 3.52
N VAL A 72 12.01 -4.93 2.47
CA VAL A 72 12.81 -5.71 1.50
C VAL A 72 14.18 -5.07 1.27
N SER A 73 14.83 -4.65 2.36
CA SER A 73 16.14 -3.95 2.35
C SER A 73 17.24 -4.74 1.63
N THR A 74 17.20 -6.07 1.70
CA THR A 74 18.13 -6.96 0.97
C THR A 74 18.17 -6.69 -0.55
N THR A 75 17.04 -6.31 -1.16
CA THR A 75 16.96 -6.03 -2.61
C THR A 75 17.84 -4.87 -3.01
N ARG A 76 17.92 -3.83 -2.17
CA ARG A 76 18.81 -2.67 -2.37
C ARG A 76 20.27 -3.12 -2.35
N ASP A 77 20.62 -3.94 -1.37
CA ASP A 77 22.01 -4.39 -1.17
C ASP A 77 22.46 -5.30 -2.32
N LEU A 78 21.56 -6.14 -2.83
CA LEU A 78 21.80 -6.95 -4.03
C LEU A 78 22.00 -6.10 -5.28
N VAL A 79 21.19 -5.07 -5.50
CA VAL A 79 21.34 -4.17 -6.65
C VAL A 79 22.64 -3.35 -6.54
N ALA A 80 22.96 -2.82 -5.37
CA ALA A 80 24.20 -2.09 -5.15
C ALA A 80 25.44 -2.97 -5.36
N CYS A 81 25.43 -4.19 -4.82
CA CYS A 81 26.59 -5.09 -4.87
C CYS A 81 26.75 -5.79 -6.23
N LYS A 82 25.70 -6.42 -6.76
CA LYS A 82 25.81 -7.25 -7.98
C LYS A 82 25.70 -6.45 -9.28
N LEU A 83 24.88 -5.40 -9.31
CA LEU A 83 24.64 -4.68 -10.58
C LEU A 83 25.81 -3.78 -10.95
N LEU A 84 26.50 -3.20 -9.95
CA LEU A 84 27.72 -2.40 -10.16
C LEU A 84 28.93 -3.29 -10.50
N THR A 85 29.07 -4.45 -9.88
CA THR A 85 30.21 -5.36 -10.13
C THR A 85 30.12 -6.03 -11.51
N LEU A 86 28.92 -6.28 -12.03
CA LEU A 86 28.72 -6.82 -13.38
C LEU A 86 28.93 -5.79 -14.51
N LYS A 87 28.85 -4.48 -14.21
CA LYS A 87 29.11 -3.39 -15.18
C LYS A 87 30.59 -3.03 -15.29
N LEU A 88 31.45 -3.56 -14.41
CA LEU A 88 32.87 -3.24 -14.30
C LEU A 88 33.79 -4.36 -14.83
N LYS A 89 33.24 -5.35 -15.52
CA LYS A 89 33.98 -6.43 -16.18
C LYS A 89 33.55 -6.52 -17.64
#